data_AF-A0A524QSJ0-F1
#
_entry.id   AF-A0A524QSJ0-F1
#
_cell.length_a   1.000
_cell.length_b   1.000
_cell.length_c   1.000
_cell.angle_alpha   90.00
_cell.angle_beta   90.00
_cell.angle_gamma   90.00
#
_symmetry.space_group_name_H-M   'P 1'
#
loop_
_entity.id
_entity.type
_entity.pdbx_description
1 polymer ?
#
loop_
_entity_poly.entity_id
_entity_poly.type
_entity_poly.pdbx_seq_one_letter_code
_entity_poly.pdbx_strand_id
1 'polypeptide(L)'
;MPTTPADARKTFPATENLVYLDAAAVSLISQPVYDAIRSFLDICIQPGSADASRHHLVMDLMRHRAIEEAAVLLENIEDPSALADFLAANLGLPLDEKQQLLEELDASKRLERISVALAKQVEVLELSHKIQGRVRESIDKNQREYFLQEQLKAIQSELGQEDRRTQELRQLNENIKEAK
;
A
#
# COMPACT_ATOMS: atom_id res chain seq x y z
N MET A 1 11.11 -13.79 -21.75
CA MET A 1 11.67 -14.67 -20.71
C MET A 1 12.34 -15.83 -21.41
N PRO A 2 13.54 -16.27 -20.98
CA PRO A 2 14.21 -17.41 -21.57
C PRO A 2 13.30 -18.63 -21.46
N THR A 3 12.90 -19.18 -22.61
CA THR A 3 12.01 -20.34 -22.69
C THR A 3 12.77 -21.66 -22.56
N THR A 4 14.11 -21.58 -22.56
CA THR A 4 15.00 -22.71 -22.40
C THR A 4 16.04 -22.42 -21.31
N PRO A 5 16.48 -23.43 -20.55
CA PRO A 5 17.55 -23.27 -19.56
C PRO A 5 18.85 -22.70 -20.14
N ALA A 6 19.13 -22.98 -21.42
CA ALA A 6 20.31 -22.47 -22.12
C ALA A 6 20.29 -20.95 -22.33
N ASP A 7 19.11 -20.36 -22.55
CA ASP A 7 18.98 -18.91 -22.71
C ASP A 7 19.08 -18.16 -21.37
N ALA A 8 18.65 -18.78 -20.27
CA ALA A 8 18.74 -18.20 -18.93
C ALA A 8 20.19 -18.08 -18.43
N ARG A 9 21.06 -19.04 -18.80
CA ARG A 9 22.48 -19.07 -18.42
C ARG A 9 23.28 -17.89 -18.96
N LYS A 10 22.89 -17.34 -20.11
CA LYS A 10 23.57 -16.16 -20.71
C LYS A 10 23.37 -14.88 -19.89
N THR A 11 22.34 -14.83 -19.03
CA THR A 11 22.02 -13.66 -18.22
C THR A 11 22.76 -13.64 -16.88
N PHE A 12 23.24 -14.80 -16.40
CA PHE A 12 23.90 -14.95 -15.10
C PHE A 12 25.14 -15.85 -15.21
N PRO A 13 26.29 -15.32 -15.66
CA PRO A 13 27.50 -16.12 -15.91
C PRO A 13 28.09 -16.77 -14.65
N ALA A 14 27.77 -16.25 -13.46
CA ALA A 14 28.24 -16.80 -12.18
C ALA A 14 27.61 -18.16 -11.81
N THR A 15 26.53 -18.59 -12.49
CA THR A 15 25.77 -19.81 -12.13
C THR A 15 25.98 -20.96 -13.11
N GLU A 16 26.91 -20.83 -14.06
CA GLU A 16 27.09 -21.77 -15.19
C GLU A 16 27.48 -23.21 -14.78
N ASN A 17 28.04 -23.39 -13.58
CA ASN A 17 28.54 -24.68 -13.07
C ASN A 17 27.71 -25.28 -11.92
N LEU A 18 26.55 -24.71 -11.58
CA LEU A 18 25.73 -25.17 -10.44
C LEU A 18 24.50 -25.96 -10.93
N VAL A 19 24.73 -27.25 -11.26
CA VAL A 19 23.76 -28.18 -11.88
C VAL A 19 22.46 -28.36 -11.07
N TYR A 20 22.48 -28.16 -9.75
CA TYR A 20 21.32 -28.37 -8.87
C TYR A 20 20.31 -27.19 -8.83
N LEU A 21 20.69 -26.02 -9.34
CA LEU A 21 19.83 -24.83 -9.38
C LEU A 21 18.99 -24.74 -10.67
N ASP A 22 19.40 -25.45 -11.73
CA ASP A 22 18.78 -25.37 -13.06
C ASP A 22 17.36 -25.97 -13.14
N ALA A 23 17.05 -26.99 -12.34
CA ALA A 23 15.71 -27.60 -12.30
C ALA A 23 14.81 -26.98 -11.24
N ALA A 24 15.37 -26.55 -10.11
CA ALA A 24 14.59 -26.00 -9.00
C ALA A 24 13.98 -24.63 -9.36
N ALA A 25 14.74 -23.75 -10.01
CA ALA A 25 14.28 -22.40 -10.34
C ALA A 25 13.28 -22.35 -11.51
N VAL A 26 13.30 -23.33 -12.42
CA VAL A 26 12.43 -23.38 -13.62
C VAL A 26 11.24 -24.34 -13.45
N SER A 27 11.27 -25.27 -12.48
CA SER A 27 10.29 -26.36 -12.39
C SER A 27 9.54 -26.50 -11.05
N LEU A 28 9.83 -25.71 -10.01
CA LEU A 28 9.14 -25.84 -8.71
C LEU A 28 7.80 -25.09 -8.61
N ILE A 29 7.48 -24.24 -9.58
CA ILE A 29 6.21 -23.50 -9.59
C ILE A 29 5.37 -24.06 -10.73
N SER A 30 4.21 -24.65 -10.41
CA SER A 30 3.31 -25.17 -11.43
C SER A 30 2.89 -24.04 -12.38
N GLN A 31 2.68 -24.34 -13.67
CA GLN A 31 2.26 -23.34 -14.66
C GLN A 31 1.05 -22.49 -14.20
N PRO A 32 0.01 -23.08 -13.55
CA PRO A 32 -1.07 -22.29 -12.97
C PRO A 32 -0.62 -21.27 -11.93
N VAL A 33 0.37 -21.61 -11.09
CA VAL A 33 0.90 -20.70 -10.06
C VAL A 33 1.76 -19.60 -10.70
N TYR A 34 2.55 -19.94 -11.71
CA TYR A 34 3.32 -18.95 -12.47
C TYR A 34 2.39 -17.95 -13.17
N ASP A 35 1.34 -18.44 -13.85
CA ASP A 35 0.37 -17.60 -14.54
C ASP A 35 -0.43 -16.73 -13.56
N ALA A 36 -0.77 -17.24 -12.38
CA ALA A 36 -1.42 -16.48 -11.33
C ALA A 36 -0.51 -15.35 -10.78
N ILE A 37 0.76 -15.67 -10.45
CA ILE A 37 1.74 -14.68 -9.98
C ILE A 37 1.99 -13.62 -11.05
N ARG A 38 2.14 -14.04 -12.31
CA ARG A 38 2.36 -13.14 -13.44
C ARG A 38 1.17 -12.22 -13.66
N SER A 39 -0.05 -12.77 -13.65
CA SER A 39 -1.28 -11.98 -13.78
C SER A 39 -1.39 -10.93 -12.66
N PHE A 40 -1.05 -11.31 -11.42
CA PHE A 40 -1.02 -10.38 -10.29
C PHE A 40 0.01 -9.26 -10.49
N LEU A 41 1.24 -9.60 -10.91
CA LEU A 41 2.30 -8.62 -11.16
C LEU A 41 1.96 -7.69 -12.33
N ASP A 42 1.34 -8.21 -13.38
CA ASP A 42 0.88 -7.41 -14.52
C ASP A 42 -0.21 -6.40 -14.08
N ILE A 43 -1.12 -6.80 -13.17
CA ILE A 43 -2.11 -5.89 -12.57
C ILE A 43 -1.43 -4.82 -11.68
N CYS A 44 -0.37 -5.17 -10.95
CA CYS A 44 0.42 -4.24 -10.14
C CYS A 44 1.14 -3.19 -10.99
N ILE A 45 1.70 -3.61 -12.13
CA ILE A 45 2.60 -2.78 -12.95
C ILE A 45 1.82 -1.97 -14.00
N GLN A 46 0.73 -2.52 -14.54
CA GLN A 46 -0.08 -1.87 -15.57
C GLN A 46 -1.56 -1.82 -15.16
N PRO A 47 -1.98 -0.78 -14.41
CA PRO A 47 -3.40 -0.57 -14.14
C PRO A 47 -4.15 -0.35 -15.46
N GLY A 48 -5.04 -1.27 -15.82
CA GLY A 48 -5.82 -1.23 -17.08
C GLY A 48 -6.82 -0.08 -17.21
N SER A 49 -6.74 0.95 -16.36
CA SER A 49 -7.56 2.17 -16.42
C SER A 49 -6.70 3.40 -16.17
N ALA A 50 -7.01 4.49 -16.88
CA ALA A 50 -6.32 5.78 -16.76
C ALA A 50 -6.44 6.42 -15.36
N ASP A 51 -7.32 5.91 -14.50
CA ASP A 51 -7.52 6.38 -13.14
C ASP A 51 -7.18 5.29 -12.12
N ALA A 52 -6.47 5.66 -11.05
CA ALA A 52 -5.97 4.77 -10.00
C ALA A 52 -7.09 4.10 -9.19
N SER A 53 -8.31 4.64 -9.27
CA SER A 53 -9.51 4.18 -8.57
C SER A 53 -9.85 2.70 -8.82
N ARG A 54 -9.81 2.24 -10.08
CA ARG A 54 -10.11 0.82 -10.42
C ARG A 54 -9.00 -0.13 -10.00
N HIS A 55 -7.75 0.32 -10.03
CA HIS A 55 -6.61 -0.45 -9.56
C HIS A 55 -6.69 -0.70 -8.06
N HIS A 56 -7.04 0.33 -7.26
CA HIS A 56 -7.27 0.14 -5.83
C HIS A 56 -8.40 -0.85 -5.54
N LEU A 57 -9.53 -0.76 -6.26
CA LEU A 57 -10.63 -1.70 -6.06
C LEU A 57 -10.22 -3.16 -6.32
N VAL A 58 -9.44 -3.41 -7.38
CA VAL A 58 -8.92 -4.75 -7.70
C VAL A 58 -7.94 -5.23 -6.63
N MET A 59 -7.04 -4.37 -6.18
CA MET A 59 -6.08 -4.72 -5.11
C MET A 59 -6.78 -5.02 -3.79
N ASP A 60 -7.81 -4.28 -3.43
CA ASP A 60 -8.58 -4.52 -2.21
C ASP A 60 -9.38 -5.83 -2.29
N LEU A 61 -10.00 -6.13 -3.44
CA LEU A 61 -10.68 -7.41 -3.66
C LEU A 61 -9.71 -8.60 -3.55
N MET A 62 -8.52 -8.47 -4.13
CA MET A 62 -7.48 -9.51 -4.04
C MET A 62 -6.97 -9.68 -2.60
N ARG A 63 -6.79 -8.58 -1.87
CA ARG A 63 -6.43 -8.58 -0.45
C ARG A 63 -7.45 -9.35 0.38
N HIS A 64 -8.75 -9.08 0.20
CA HIS A 64 -9.80 -9.76 0.95
C HIS A 64 -9.79 -11.27 0.72
N ARG A 65 -9.71 -11.70 -0.55
CA ARG A 65 -9.65 -13.13 -0.88
C ARG A 65 -8.42 -13.81 -0.29
N ALA A 66 -7.25 -13.17 -0.35
CA ALA A 66 -6.03 -13.70 0.24
C ALA A 66 -6.13 -13.83 1.78
N ILE A 67 -6.82 -12.91 2.45
CA ILE A 67 -7.07 -12.96 3.89
C ILE A 67 -7.98 -14.16 4.23
N GLU A 68 -9.03 -14.41 3.45
CA GLU A 68 -9.93 -15.55 3.67
C GLU A 68 -9.21 -16.89 3.50
N GLU A 69 -8.43 -17.06 2.43
CA GLU A 69 -7.65 -18.28 2.20
C GLU A 69 -6.60 -18.51 3.31
N ALA A 70 -5.96 -17.44 3.79
CA ALA A 70 -5.03 -17.51 4.92
C ALA A 70 -5.73 -17.86 6.24
N ALA A 71 -6.93 -17.33 6.49
CA ALA A 71 -7.72 -17.64 7.68
C ALA A 71 -8.11 -19.12 7.72
N VAL A 72 -8.55 -19.68 6.59
CA VAL A 72 -8.86 -21.11 6.48
C VAL A 72 -7.61 -21.97 6.76
N LEU A 73 -6.44 -21.57 6.25
CA LEU A 73 -5.18 -22.28 6.55
C LEU A 73 -4.86 -22.27 8.05
N LEU A 74 -5.01 -21.11 8.70
CA LEU A 74 -4.79 -20.94 10.14
C LEU A 74 -5.73 -21.80 10.99
N GLU A 75 -7.01 -21.87 10.64
CA GLU A 75 -8.01 -22.69 11.36
C GLU A 75 -7.73 -24.19 11.28
N ASN A 76 -7.04 -24.65 10.23
CA ASN A 76 -6.70 -26.06 10.04
C ASN A 76 -5.41 -26.47 10.78
N ILE A 77 -4.70 -25.56 11.44
CA ILE A 77 -3.51 -25.90 12.23
C ILE A 77 -3.94 -26.35 13.63
N GLU A 78 -3.99 -27.66 13.85
CA GLU A 78 -4.41 -28.24 15.13
C GLU A 78 -3.29 -28.28 16.19
N ASP A 79 -2.02 -28.35 15.76
CA ASP A 79 -0.88 -28.40 16.67
C ASP A 79 -0.51 -26.98 17.17
N PRO A 80 -0.56 -26.73 18.49
CA PRO A 80 -0.22 -25.41 19.05
C PRO A 80 1.22 -24.97 18.76
N SER A 81 2.14 -25.92 18.65
CA SER A 81 3.54 -25.62 18.30
C SER A 81 3.65 -25.14 16.86
N ALA A 82 3.07 -25.87 15.91
CA ALA A 82 3.02 -25.49 14.51
C ALA A 82 2.30 -24.14 14.29
N LEU A 83 1.24 -23.88 15.04
CA LEU A 83 0.54 -22.59 14.99
C LEU A 83 1.45 -21.45 15.46
N ALA A 84 2.18 -21.64 16.57
CA ALA A 84 3.13 -20.66 17.07
C ALA A 84 4.25 -20.38 16.06
N ASP A 85 4.81 -21.42 15.43
CA ASP A 85 5.86 -21.28 14.42
C ASP A 85 5.35 -20.56 13.16
N PHE A 86 4.16 -20.92 12.70
CA PHE A 86 3.52 -20.27 11.55
C PHE A 86 3.28 -18.78 11.81
N LEU A 87 2.72 -18.43 12.97
CA LEU A 87 2.49 -17.04 13.36
C LEU A 87 3.81 -16.27 13.49
N ALA A 88 4.81 -16.84 14.17
CA ALA A 88 6.11 -16.20 14.37
C ALA A 88 6.87 -15.94 13.05
N ALA A 89 6.74 -16.84 12.07
CA ALA A 89 7.34 -16.67 10.74
C ALA A 89 6.75 -15.48 9.98
N ASN A 90 5.43 -15.29 10.08
CA ASN A 90 4.70 -14.25 9.35
C ASN A 90 4.60 -12.91 10.10
N LEU A 91 4.87 -12.90 11.40
CA LEU A 91 4.91 -11.68 12.20
C LEU A 91 6.18 -10.86 11.89
N GLY A 92 6.00 -9.54 11.77
CA GLY A 92 7.07 -8.56 11.57
C GLY A 92 7.87 -8.23 12.83
N LEU A 93 8.27 -9.24 13.61
CA LEU A 93 9.01 -9.05 14.87
C LEU A 93 10.50 -8.81 14.62
N PRO A 94 11.18 -8.05 15.51
CA PRO A 94 12.64 -7.98 15.54
C PRO A 94 13.28 -9.36 15.64
N LEU A 95 14.47 -9.52 15.08
CA LEU A 95 15.22 -10.79 15.11
C LEU A 95 15.37 -11.34 16.54
N ASP A 96 15.69 -10.46 17.49
CA ASP A 96 15.90 -10.84 18.88
C ASP A 96 14.63 -11.44 19.51
N GLU A 97 13.46 -10.87 19.20
CA GLU A 97 12.17 -11.39 19.67
C GLU A 97 11.83 -12.72 18.99
N LYS A 98 12.13 -12.87 17.70
CA LYS A 98 11.96 -14.14 16.98
C LYS A 98 12.82 -15.24 17.57
N GLN A 99 14.08 -14.94 17.91
CA GLN A 99 14.98 -15.88 18.56
C GLN A 99 14.48 -16.29 19.95
N GLN A 100 14.01 -15.34 20.75
CA GLN A 100 13.43 -15.64 22.06
C GLN A 100 12.16 -16.47 21.98
N LEU A 101 11.37 -16.35 20.90
CA LEU A 101 10.23 -17.24 20.66
C LEU A 101 10.71 -18.64 20.30
N LEU A 102 11.76 -18.77 19.46
CA LEU A 102 12.31 -20.07 19.06
C LEU A 102 12.90 -20.86 20.24
N GLU A 103 13.47 -20.17 21.24
CA GLU A 103 14.05 -20.77 22.44
C GLU A 103 13.00 -21.21 23.48
N GLU A 104 11.76 -20.72 23.39
CA GLU A 104 10.68 -21.10 24.30
C GLU A 104 10.06 -22.42 23.84
N LEU A 105 10.34 -23.49 24.59
CA LEU A 105 9.87 -24.84 24.27
C LEU A 105 8.38 -25.03 24.57
N ASP A 106 7.80 -24.22 25.47
CA ASP A 106 6.39 -24.27 25.80
C ASP A 106 5.54 -23.55 24.75
N ALA A 107 4.78 -24.32 23.97
CA ALA A 107 3.91 -23.79 22.92
C ALA A 107 2.87 -22.79 23.47
N SER A 108 2.32 -23.02 24.67
CA SER A 108 1.34 -22.10 25.26
C SER A 108 1.98 -20.75 25.59
N LYS A 109 3.19 -20.73 26.14
CA LYS A 109 3.93 -19.49 26.40
C LYS A 109 4.33 -18.77 25.13
N ARG A 110 4.73 -19.49 24.07
CA ARG A 110 4.98 -18.87 22.76
C ARG A 110 3.73 -18.19 22.22
N LEU A 111 2.59 -18.87 22.25
CA LEU A 111 1.31 -18.31 21.80
C LEU A 111 0.87 -17.10 22.63
N GLU A 112 1.08 -17.10 23.94
CA GLU A 112 0.81 -15.94 24.80
C GLU A 112 1.66 -14.73 24.39
N ARG A 113 2.97 -14.93 24.19
CA ARG A 113 3.87 -13.86 23.73
C ARG A 113 3.51 -13.34 22.35
N ILE A 114 3.16 -14.24 21.44
CA ILE A 114 2.66 -13.91 20.09
C ILE A 114 1.36 -13.10 20.19
N SER A 115 0.43 -13.48 21.06
CA SER A 115 -0.82 -12.76 21.28
C SER A 115 -0.59 -11.31 21.73
N VAL A 116 0.32 -11.10 22.69
CA VAL A 116 0.70 -9.75 23.14
C VAL A 116 1.31 -8.93 21.99
N ALA A 117 2.16 -9.53 21.19
CA ALA A 117 2.77 -8.85 20.04
C ALA A 117 1.74 -8.48 18.97
N LEU A 118 0.79 -9.39 18.68
CA LEU A 118 -0.34 -9.14 17.77
C LEU A 118 -1.22 -8.00 18.27
N ALA A 119 -1.57 -7.98 19.56
CA ALA A 119 -2.39 -6.91 20.14
C ALA A 119 -1.77 -5.51 19.94
N LYS A 120 -0.45 -5.40 20.13
CA LYS A 120 0.29 -4.15 19.86
C LYS A 120 0.24 -3.76 18.39
N GLN A 121 0.38 -4.72 17.47
CA GLN A 121 0.31 -4.45 16.04
C GLN A 121 -1.09 -3.99 15.62
N VAL A 122 -2.14 -4.59 16.16
CA VAL A 122 -3.53 -4.16 15.93
C VAL A 122 -3.73 -2.71 16.39
N GLU A 123 -3.26 -2.35 17.58
CA GLU A 123 -3.35 -0.98 18.09
C GLU A 123 -2.66 0.05 17.16
N VAL A 124 -1.45 -0.28 16.68
CA VAL A 124 -0.71 0.56 15.72
C VAL A 124 -1.46 0.69 14.39
N LEU A 125 -2.04 -0.40 13.89
CA LEU A 125 -2.82 -0.42 12.66
C LEU A 125 -4.09 0.43 12.79
N GLU A 126 -4.83 0.31 13.89
CA GLU A 126 -6.02 1.12 14.16
C GLU A 126 -5.68 2.61 14.21
N LEU A 127 -4.58 2.98 14.89
CA LEU A 127 -4.12 4.36 14.94
C LEU A 127 -3.74 4.86 13.55
N SER A 128 -3.02 4.06 12.77
CA SER A 128 -2.61 4.39 11.40
C SER A 128 -3.83 4.62 10.51
N HIS A 129 -4.85 3.77 10.60
CA HIS A 129 -6.11 3.92 9.88
C HIS A 129 -6.85 5.22 10.28
N LYS A 130 -6.92 5.53 11.58
CA LYS A 130 -7.49 6.80 12.07
C LYS A 130 -6.73 8.03 11.58
N ILE A 131 -5.40 7.95 11.43
CA ILE A 131 -4.59 9.04 10.88
C ILE A 131 -4.84 9.18 9.38
N GLN A 132 -4.83 8.08 8.63
CA GLN A 132 -5.12 8.08 7.19
C GLN A 132 -6.50 8.66 6.87
N GLY A 133 -7.53 8.29 7.63
CA GLY A 133 -8.87 8.87 7.49
C GLY A 133 -8.89 10.39 7.66
N ARG A 134 -8.24 10.90 8.73
CA ARG A 134 -8.13 12.35 8.97
C ARG A 134 -7.36 13.09 7.87
N VAL A 135 -6.28 12.49 7.36
CA VAL A 135 -5.52 13.07 6.25
C VAL A 135 -6.38 13.14 4.99
N ARG A 136 -7.14 12.08 4.69
CA ARG A 136 -8.04 12.04 3.52
C ARG A 136 -9.12 13.11 3.60
N GLU A 137 -9.81 13.22 4.75
CA GLU A 137 -10.82 14.26 4.98
C GLU A 137 -10.23 15.67 4.81
N SER A 138 -9.01 15.90 5.30
CA SER A 138 -8.32 17.19 5.14
C SER A 138 -8.00 17.48 3.67
N ILE A 139 -7.57 16.49 2.90
CA ILE A 139 -7.27 16.65 1.47
C ILE A 139 -8.55 16.96 0.71
N ASP A 140 -9.62 16.20 0.94
CA ASP A 140 -10.91 16.39 0.26
C ASP A 140 -11.49 17.78 0.55
N LYS A 141 -11.39 18.24 1.81
CA LYS A 141 -11.81 19.59 2.20
C LYS A 141 -10.97 20.66 1.50
N ASN A 142 -9.65 20.54 1.49
CA ASN A 142 -8.76 21.50 0.86
C ASN A 142 -8.97 21.58 -0.65
N GLN A 143 -9.16 20.44 -1.32
CA GLN A 143 -9.46 20.39 -2.75
C GLN A 143 -10.80 21.08 -3.06
N ARG A 144 -11.83 20.83 -2.24
CA ARG A 144 -13.13 21.48 -2.37
C ARG A 144 -13.03 22.99 -2.17
N GLU A 145 -12.32 23.45 -1.15
CA GLU A 145 -12.11 24.88 -0.89
C GLU A 145 -11.34 25.55 -2.04
N TYR A 146 -10.26 24.94 -2.51
CA TYR A 146 -9.49 25.43 -3.65
C TYR A 146 -10.36 25.58 -4.90
N PHE A 147 -11.15 24.55 -5.21
CA PHE A 147 -12.05 24.58 -6.36
C PHE A 147 -13.11 25.69 -6.25
N LEU A 148 -13.72 25.86 -5.06
CA LEU A 148 -14.69 26.93 -4.82
C LEU A 148 -14.06 28.33 -4.91
N GLN A 149 -12.81 28.50 -4.45
CA GLN A 149 -12.09 29.76 -4.59
C GLN A 149 -11.80 30.10 -6.05
N GLU A 150 -11.37 29.12 -6.85
CA GLU A 150 -11.16 29.33 -8.29
C GLU A 150 -12.47 29.64 -9.02
N GLN A 151 -13.58 28.98 -8.65
CA GLN A 151 -14.90 29.33 -9.18
C GLN A 151 -15.31 30.77 -8.84
N LEU A 152 -15.10 31.20 -7.59
CA LEU A 152 -15.42 32.57 -7.17
C LEU A 152 -14.58 33.60 -7.92
N LYS A 153 -13.29 33.34 -8.13
CA LYS A 153 -12.43 34.22 -8.95
C LYS A 153 -12.93 34.32 -10.38
N ALA A 154 -13.30 33.19 -10.99
CA ALA A 154 -13.86 33.17 -12.35
C ALA A 154 -15.16 33.99 -12.42
N ILE A 155 -16.08 33.82 -11.48
CA ILE A 155 -17.32 34.60 -11.40
C ILE A 155 -17.03 36.10 -11.23
N GLN A 156 -16.10 36.49 -10.35
CA GLN A 156 -15.73 37.90 -10.14
C GLN A 156 -15.13 38.54 -11.39
N SER A 157 -14.34 37.78 -12.15
CA SER A 157 -13.81 38.18 -13.45
C SER A 157 -14.92 38.35 -14.48
N GLU A 158 -15.86 37.40 -14.58
CA GLU A 158 -17.00 37.49 -15.52
C GLU A 158 -17.96 38.64 -15.18
N LEU A 159 -18.16 38.94 -13.90
CA LEU A 159 -18.98 40.06 -13.42
C LEU A 159 -18.28 41.43 -13.57
N GLY A 160 -17.03 41.47 -14.07
CA GLY A 160 -16.26 42.71 -14.23
C GLY A 160 -15.92 43.41 -12.91
N GLN A 161 -15.92 42.68 -11.79
CA GLN A 161 -15.67 43.26 -10.46
C GLN A 161 -14.19 43.61 -10.22
N GLU A 162 -13.25 42.97 -10.92
CA GLU A 162 -11.83 43.36 -10.89
C GLU A 162 -11.64 44.80 -11.38
N ASP A 163 -12.35 45.21 -12.42
CA ASP A 163 -12.29 46.58 -12.94
C ASP A 163 -12.93 47.60 -12.00
N ARG A 164 -14.06 47.26 -11.36
CA ARG A 164 -14.72 48.15 -10.37
C ARG A 164 -13.86 48.39 -9.15
N ARG A 165 -13.27 47.35 -8.56
CA ARG A 165 -12.40 47.49 -7.38
C ARG A 165 -11.14 48.29 -7.72
N THR A 166 -10.59 48.10 -8.92
CA THR A 166 -9.43 48.86 -9.40
C THR A 166 -9.78 50.33 -9.68
N GLN A 167 -10.98 50.61 -10.20
CA GLN A 167 -11.48 51.98 -10.38
C GLN A 167 -11.74 52.69 -9.04
N GLU A 168 -12.40 52.04 -8.08
CA GLU A 168 -12.65 52.62 -6.76
C GLU A 168 -11.34 52.97 -6.02
N LEU A 169 -10.33 52.11 -6.12
CA LEU A 169 -9.01 52.36 -5.54
C LEU A 169 -8.28 53.53 -6.22
N ARG A 170 -8.45 53.72 -7.53
CA ARG A 170 -7.90 54.89 -8.25
C ARG A 170 -8.60 56.18 -7.81
N GLN A 171 -9.93 56.15 -7.76
CA GLN A 171 -10.76 57.29 -7.34
C GLN A 171 -10.41 57.74 -5.91
N LEU A 172 -10.22 56.80 -4.99
CA LEU A 172 -9.83 57.09 -3.61
C LEU A 172 -8.44 57.73 -3.54
N ASN A 173 -7.48 57.26 -4.35
CA ASN A 173 -6.14 57.85 -4.42
C ASN A 173 -6.14 59.26 -5.02
N GLU A 174 -6.98 59.54 -6.01
CA GLU A 174 -7.16 60.88 -6.58
C GLU A 174 -7.74 61.83 -5.52
N ASN A 175 -8.81 61.43 -4.83
CA ASN A 175 -9.39 62.24 -3.75
C ASN A 175 -8.39 62.54 -2.62
N ILE A 176 -7.50 61.60 -2.29
CA ILE A 176 -6.43 61.81 -1.30
C ILE A 176 -5.37 62.80 -1.80
N LYS A 177 -5.07 62.81 -3.11
CA LYS A 177 -4.15 63.78 -3.71
C LYS A 177 -4.74 65.18 -3.80
N GLU A 178 -6.04 65.30 -4.07
CA GLU A 178 -6.74 66.59 -4.10
C GLU A 178 -6.94 67.19 -2.70
N ALA A 179 -7.00 66.34 -1.66
CA ALA A 179 -7.12 66.77 -0.26
C ALA A 179 -5.78 67.14 0.40
N LYS A 180 -4.65 67.02 -0.32
CA LYS A 180 -3.31 67.44 0.13
C LYS A 180 -2.92 68.77 -0.51
#